data_AF-A0A935X8U8-F1
#
_entry.id   AF-A0A935X8U8-F1
#
_cell.length_a   1.000
_cell.length_b   1.000
_cell.length_c   1.000
_cell.angle_alpha   90.00
_cell.angle_beta   90.00
_cell.angle_gamma   90.00
#
_symmetry.space_group_name_H-M   'P 1'
#
loop_
_entity.id
_entity.type
_entity.pdbx_description
1 polymer ?
#
loop_
_entity_poly.entity_id
_entity_poly.type
_entity_poly.pdbx_seq_one_letter_code
_entity_poly.pdbx_strand_id
1 'polypeptide(L)'
;MRWSRSSTVHHRDANRPRQTPGNLRSNQDGTAHKAALEAQQSISDACLHVVGVRPVSVEVSIAPLLPGAQHVRDYPPWPGRPGRTSRVRVHADIQFSSPVEGPLLLGAGRYFGLGLCLPVENR
;
A
#
# COMPACT_ATOMS: atom_id res chain seq x y z
N MET A 1 -11.96 0.38 -13.18
CA MET A 1 -10.68 -0.26 -13.58
C MET A 1 -9.97 -0.71 -12.32
N ARG A 2 -9.51 -1.97 -12.25
CA ARG A 2 -8.89 -2.54 -11.05
C ARG A 2 -7.37 -2.58 -11.22
N TRP A 3 -6.64 -2.28 -10.17
CA TRP A 3 -5.19 -2.34 -10.14
C TRP A 3 -4.76 -3.16 -8.95
N SER A 4 -3.91 -4.15 -9.17
CA SER A 4 -3.36 -4.99 -8.10
C SER A 4 -1.86 -4.79 -7.98
N ARG A 5 -1.36 -4.88 -6.74
CA ARG A 5 -0.03 -4.40 -6.41
C ARG A 5 0.77 -5.40 -5.60
N SER A 6 2.01 -5.62 -6.02
CA SER A 6 2.88 -6.65 -5.44
C SER A 6 3.60 -6.24 -4.16
N SER A 7 3.69 -4.96 -3.80
CA SER A 7 4.08 -4.52 -2.44
C SER A 7 4.11 -2.99 -2.33
N THR A 8 3.70 -2.46 -1.18
CA THR A 8 3.78 -1.04 -0.81
C THR A 8 4.78 -0.83 0.29
N VAL A 9 5.49 0.30 0.31
CA VAL A 9 6.13 0.85 1.50
C VAL A 9 5.51 2.23 1.73
N HIS A 10 5.06 2.57 2.93
CA HIS A 10 4.39 3.86 3.17
C HIS A 10 5.38 5.05 3.25
N HIS A 11 5.04 6.18 2.61
CA HIS A 11 5.67 7.50 2.83
C HIS A 11 4.64 8.60 2.63
N ARG A 12 4.81 9.73 3.35
CA ARG A 12 4.41 11.04 2.82
C ARG A 12 5.20 12.21 3.40
N ASP A 13 5.18 13.30 2.64
CA ASP A 13 5.82 14.60 2.87
C ASP A 13 5.17 15.50 3.94
N ALA A 14 6.06 16.30 4.52
CA ALA A 14 6.00 17.53 5.32
C ALA A 14 5.02 17.71 6.52
N ASN A 15 3.70 17.52 6.45
CA ASN A 15 2.82 18.29 7.38
C ASN A 15 1.78 17.53 8.25
N ARG A 16 1.99 16.24 8.56
CA ARG A 16 1.15 15.50 9.54
C ARG A 16 2.01 14.50 10.35
N PRO A 17 1.83 14.35 11.68
CA PRO A 17 2.63 13.42 12.48
C PRO A 17 2.49 11.98 11.98
N ARG A 18 3.65 11.31 11.85
CA ARG A 18 3.88 10.03 11.17
C ARG A 18 3.13 8.89 11.85
N GLN A 19 2.02 8.46 11.27
CA GLN A 19 1.39 7.20 11.66
C GLN A 19 1.77 6.17 10.59
N THR A 20 2.74 5.34 10.93
CA THR A 20 2.87 4.05 10.24
C THR A 20 1.65 3.24 10.66
N PRO A 21 0.95 2.57 9.72
CA PRO A 21 -0.09 1.64 10.10
C PRO A 21 0.39 0.77 11.26
N GLY A 22 -0.49 0.52 12.22
CA GLY A 22 -0.18 -0.38 13.34
C GLY A 22 0.24 -1.78 12.90
N ASN A 23 0.36 -2.70 13.86
CA ASN A 23 0.75 -4.07 13.53
C ASN A 23 -0.40 -4.82 12.83
N LEU A 24 -0.33 -4.92 11.49
CA LEU A 24 -1.25 -5.70 10.64
C LEU A 24 -1.28 -7.21 10.96
N ARG A 25 -0.34 -7.69 11.78
CA ARG A 25 -0.20 -9.10 12.18
C ARG A 25 -0.53 -9.34 13.64
N SER A 26 -1.01 -8.32 14.35
CA SER A 26 -1.36 -8.49 15.75
C SER A 26 -2.54 -9.46 15.88
N ASN A 27 -2.38 -10.48 16.74
CA ASN A 27 -3.47 -11.38 17.13
C ASN A 27 -4.30 -10.78 18.28
N GLN A 28 -4.00 -9.55 18.70
CA GLN A 28 -4.84 -8.81 19.64
C GLN A 28 -6.01 -8.19 18.87
N ASP A 29 -7.22 -8.45 19.36
CA ASP A 29 -8.47 -8.04 18.74
C ASP A 29 -8.45 -6.56 18.36
N GLY A 30 -8.77 -6.28 17.09
CA GLY A 30 -8.90 -4.93 16.53
C GLY A 30 -7.61 -4.22 16.13
N THR A 31 -6.42 -4.63 16.61
CA THR A 31 -5.16 -3.95 16.26
C THR A 31 -4.80 -4.12 14.78
N ALA A 32 -4.93 -5.34 14.26
CA ALA A 32 -4.68 -5.62 12.84
C ALA A 32 -5.72 -4.93 11.93
N HIS A 33 -6.98 -4.91 12.36
CA HIS A 33 -8.06 -4.24 11.63
C HIS A 33 -7.82 -2.72 11.55
N LYS A 34 -7.50 -2.07 12.68
CA LYS A 34 -7.15 -0.65 12.70
C LYS A 34 -5.97 -0.33 11.79
N ALA A 35 -4.93 -1.15 11.84
CA ALA A 35 -3.76 -1.00 10.96
C ALA A 35 -4.13 -1.16 9.48
N ALA A 36 -5.06 -2.07 9.15
CA ALA A 36 -5.53 -2.25 7.77
C ALA A 36 -6.23 -0.98 7.27
N LEU A 37 -7.13 -0.41 8.08
CA LEU A 37 -7.80 0.85 7.76
C LEU A 37 -6.82 2.01 7.55
N GLU A 38 -5.82 2.15 8.42
CA GLU A 38 -4.76 3.16 8.28
C GLU A 38 -3.96 2.97 6.97
N ALA A 39 -3.66 1.73 6.60
CA ALA A 39 -2.98 1.42 5.34
C ALA A 39 -3.84 1.73 4.11
N GLN A 40 -5.13 1.36 4.15
CA GLN A 40 -6.10 1.66 3.10
C GLN A 40 -6.23 3.17 2.87
N GLN A 41 -6.37 3.94 3.95
CA GLN A 41 -6.45 5.40 3.88
C GLN A 41 -5.17 6.02 3.31
N SER A 42 -4.00 5.54 3.76
CA SER A 42 -2.72 6.00 3.23
C SER A 42 -2.57 5.77 1.72
N ILE A 43 -3.04 4.63 1.21
CA ILE A 43 -3.03 4.31 -0.22
C ILE A 43 -4.04 5.18 -0.97
N SER A 44 -5.27 5.33 -0.45
CA SER A 44 -6.30 6.17 -1.05
C SER A 44 -5.84 7.61 -1.22
N ASP A 45 -5.25 8.19 -0.18
CA ASP A 45 -4.69 9.53 -0.29
C ASP A 45 -3.53 9.56 -1.30
N ALA A 46 -2.70 8.52 -1.37
CA ALA A 46 -1.56 8.47 -2.31
C ALA A 46 -2.04 8.43 -3.76
N CYS A 47 -3.13 7.71 -4.05
CA CYS A 47 -3.78 7.75 -5.35
C CYS A 47 -4.24 9.16 -5.70
N LEU A 48 -4.92 9.86 -4.78
CA LEU A 48 -5.32 11.26 -5.01
C LEU A 48 -4.13 12.16 -5.37
N HIS A 49 -2.97 11.96 -4.73
CA HIS A 49 -1.78 12.77 -4.99
C HIS A 49 -1.08 12.44 -6.30
N VAL A 50 -1.08 11.18 -6.72
CA VAL A 50 -0.34 10.73 -7.91
C VAL A 50 -1.17 10.86 -9.17
N VAL A 51 -2.47 10.56 -9.10
CA VAL A 51 -3.35 10.50 -10.28
C VAL A 51 -4.55 11.46 -10.20
N GLY A 52 -4.65 12.28 -9.14
CA GLY A 52 -5.71 13.29 -9.01
C GLY A 52 -7.11 12.73 -8.68
N VAL A 53 -7.26 11.41 -8.58
CA VAL A 53 -8.55 10.73 -8.37
C VAL A 53 -8.48 9.87 -7.11
N ARG A 54 -9.52 9.95 -6.27
CA ARG A 54 -9.69 9.02 -5.15
C ARG A 54 -10.23 7.67 -5.66
N PRO A 55 -9.65 6.54 -5.25
CA PRO A 55 -10.19 5.23 -5.57
C PRO A 55 -11.53 5.02 -4.83
N VAL A 56 -12.41 4.23 -5.44
CA VAL A 56 -13.70 3.83 -4.89
C VAL A 56 -13.51 2.82 -3.75
N SER A 57 -12.55 1.92 -3.90
CA SER A 57 -12.17 0.96 -2.87
C SER A 57 -10.67 0.74 -2.86
N VAL A 58 -10.16 0.44 -1.65
CA VAL A 58 -8.79 0.00 -1.42
C VAL A 58 -8.86 -1.13 -0.41
N GLU A 59 -8.36 -2.29 -0.79
CA GLU A 59 -8.16 -3.44 0.09
C GLU A 59 -6.68 -3.71 0.27
N VAL A 60 -6.29 -4.17 1.45
CA VAL A 60 -4.89 -4.49 1.77
C VAL A 60 -4.75 -5.94 2.21
N SER A 61 -3.66 -6.56 1.78
CA SER A 61 -3.35 -7.95 2.15
C SER A 61 -1.87 -8.13 2.43
N ILE A 62 -1.56 -9.07 3.32
CA ILE A 62 -0.20 -9.54 3.55
C ILE A 62 0.14 -10.69 2.59
N ALA A 63 -0.88 -11.42 2.14
CA ALA A 63 -0.77 -12.47 1.14
C ALA A 63 -0.75 -11.87 -0.28
N PRO A 64 -0.05 -12.51 -1.23
CA PRO A 64 -0.02 -12.06 -2.62
C PRO A 64 -1.42 -11.97 -3.24
N LEU A 65 -1.66 -10.88 -3.97
CA LEU A 65 -2.92 -10.68 -4.73
C LEU A 65 -2.76 -11.02 -6.22
N LEU A 66 -1.51 -11.17 -6.67
CA LEU A 66 -1.15 -11.45 -8.06
C LEU A 66 -0.43 -12.79 -8.19
N PRO A 67 -0.70 -13.58 -9.24
CA PRO A 67 0.11 -14.75 -9.56
C PRO A 67 1.58 -14.38 -9.71
N GLY A 68 2.47 -15.16 -9.10
CA GLY A 68 3.92 -14.95 -9.14
C GLY A 68 4.45 -13.86 -8.20
N ALA A 69 3.58 -13.11 -7.49
CA ALA A 69 4.05 -12.18 -6.47
C ALA A 69 4.45 -12.94 -5.19
N GLN A 70 5.56 -12.51 -4.57
CA GLN A 70 6.01 -13.04 -3.29
C GLN A 70 5.17 -12.49 -2.13
N HIS A 71 5.19 -13.18 -1.00
CA HIS A 71 4.55 -12.69 0.21
C HIS A 71 5.27 -11.41 0.69
N VAL A 72 4.54 -10.45 1.26
CA VAL A 72 5.09 -9.19 1.84
C VAL A 72 6.38 -9.35 2.67
N ARG A 73 6.54 -10.50 3.36
CA ARG A 73 7.67 -10.74 4.28
C ARG A 73 8.98 -11.01 3.55
N ASP A 74 8.88 -11.50 2.32
CA ASP A 74 10.02 -11.88 1.49
C ASP A 74 10.62 -10.65 0.79
N TYR A 75 9.87 -9.55 0.72
CA TYR A 75 10.41 -8.26 0.29
C TYR A 75 11.34 -7.68 1.36
N PRO A 76 12.55 -7.24 0.98
CA PRO A 76 13.51 -6.65 1.90
C PRO A 76 12.88 -5.52 2.74
N PRO A 77 13.15 -5.50 4.05
CA PRO A 77 12.70 -4.40 4.89
C PRO A 77 13.37 -3.10 4.48
N TRP A 78 12.63 -2.00 4.61
CA TRP A 78 13.23 -0.68 4.48
C TRP A 78 14.31 -0.51 5.57
N PRO A 79 15.49 0.04 5.26
CA PRO A 79 16.52 0.30 6.25
C PRO A 79 15.93 1.11 7.41
N GLY A 80 15.82 0.49 8.58
CA GLY A 80 15.30 1.14 9.76
C GLY A 80 16.18 2.33 10.15
N ARG A 81 15.57 3.36 10.73
CA ARG A 81 16.33 4.36 11.50
C ARG A 81 16.09 4.07 12.99
N PRO A 82 17.13 4.04 13.84
CA PRO A 82 16.94 3.90 15.28
C PRO A 82 15.89 4.89 15.79
N GLY A 83 14.97 4.43 16.62
CA GLY A 83 13.88 5.26 17.17
C GLY A 83 12.72 5.56 16.22
N ARG A 84 12.64 4.95 15.03
CA ARG A 84 11.47 5.06 14.15
C ARG A 84 10.77 3.72 13.92
N THR A 85 9.44 3.75 13.93
CA THR A 85 8.60 2.61 13.56
C THR A 85 8.98 2.11 12.16
N SER A 86 9.22 0.80 12.06
CA SER A 86 9.53 0.14 10.79
C SER A 86 8.38 0.33 9.80
N ARG A 87 8.70 0.68 8.56
CA ARG A 87 7.68 0.92 7.54
C ARG A 87 6.96 -0.38 7.20
N VAL A 88 5.64 -0.36 7.38
CA VAL A 88 4.76 -1.47 7.02
C VAL A 88 4.77 -1.67 5.50
N ARG A 89 4.65 -2.94 5.11
CA ARG A 89 4.51 -3.37 3.72
C ARG A 89 3.22 -4.15 3.53
N VAL A 90 2.52 -3.90 2.43
CA VAL A 90 1.24 -4.56 2.07
C VAL A 90 1.10 -4.72 0.56
N HIS A 91 0.40 -5.78 0.14
CA HIS A 91 -0.26 -5.82 -1.16
C HIS A 91 -1.50 -4.94 -1.11
N ALA A 92 -1.86 -4.37 -2.26
CA ALA A 92 -3.04 -3.53 -2.38
C ALA A 92 -3.85 -3.92 -3.61
N ASP A 93 -5.16 -3.94 -3.44
CA ASP A 93 -6.13 -3.98 -4.53
C ASP A 93 -6.87 -2.65 -4.54
N ILE A 94 -6.90 -1.99 -5.70
CA ILE A 94 -7.34 -0.61 -5.83
C ILE A 94 -8.34 -0.54 -6.98
N GLN A 95 -9.53 0.00 -6.71
CA GLN A 95 -10.55 0.19 -7.72
C GLN A 95 -10.82 1.67 -7.95
N PHE A 96 -10.79 2.09 -9.22
CA PHE A 96 -11.16 3.45 -9.64
C PHE A 96 -12.48 3.44 -10.41
N SER A 97 -13.27 4.50 -10.23
CA SER A 97 -14.53 4.75 -10.93
C SER A 97 -14.30 5.12 -12.40
N SER A 98 -13.19 5.79 -12.69
CA SER A 98 -12.73 6.10 -14.05
C SER A 98 -11.44 5.33 -14.39
N PRO A 99 -11.13 5.13 -15.68
CA PRO A 99 -9.82 4.69 -16.10
C PRO A 99 -8.72 5.62 -15.56
N VAL A 100 -7.59 5.05 -15.16
CA VAL A 100 -6.39 5.77 -14.75
C VAL A 100 -5.31 5.41 -15.76
N GLU A 101 -4.82 6.41 -16.48
CA GLU A 101 -3.82 6.22 -17.54
C GLU A 101 -2.40 6.16 -16.98
N GLY A 102 -1.57 5.34 -17.62
CA GLY A 102 -0.15 5.22 -17.31
C GLY A 102 0.17 4.26 -16.15
N PRO A 103 1.47 4.09 -15.86
CA PRO A 103 1.91 3.23 -14.76
C PRO A 103 1.58 3.88 -13.41
N LEU A 104 0.71 3.24 -12.63
CA LEU A 104 0.43 3.66 -11.27
C LEU A 104 1.55 3.19 -10.33
N LEU A 105 2.35 4.13 -9.83
CA LEU A 105 3.46 3.88 -8.92
C LEU A 105 3.22 4.61 -7.59
N LEU A 106 3.18 3.87 -6.49
CA LEU A 106 2.76 4.38 -5.19
C LEU A 106 3.82 4.09 -4.11
N GLY A 107 3.77 4.79 -2.98
CA GLY A 107 4.59 4.49 -1.80
C GLY A 107 6.09 4.89 -1.88
N ALA A 108 6.80 4.71 -0.76
CA ALA A 108 8.22 5.03 -0.54
C ALA A 108 9.19 4.11 -1.29
N GLY A 109 8.77 2.87 -1.52
CA GLY A 109 9.56 1.79 -2.09
C GLY A 109 9.79 1.91 -3.59
N ARG A 110 9.15 2.89 -4.23
CA ARG A 110 9.16 3.10 -5.68
C ARG A 110 10.53 3.23 -6.31
N TYR A 111 11.50 3.76 -5.57
CA TYR A 111 12.88 3.92 -6.03
C TYR A 111 13.71 2.63 -5.92
N PHE A 112 13.17 1.60 -5.26
CA PHE A 112 13.79 0.29 -5.08
C PHE A 112 13.03 -0.80 -5.86
N GLY A 113 12.25 -0.41 -6.87
CA GLY A 113 11.44 -1.33 -7.68
C GLY A 113 10.17 -1.84 -6.99
N LEU A 114 9.86 -1.40 -5.77
CA LEU A 114 8.61 -1.76 -5.11
C LEU A 114 7.50 -0.82 -5.53
N GLY A 115 6.28 -1.31 -5.54
CA GLY A 115 5.14 -0.41 -5.58
C GLY A 115 4.58 -0.02 -6.92
N LEU A 116 5.03 -0.69 -7.97
CA LEU A 116 4.35 -0.74 -9.24
C LEU A 116 3.01 -1.45 -9.08
N CYS A 117 1.93 -0.80 -9.50
CA CYS A 117 0.62 -1.42 -9.64
C CYS A 117 0.48 -1.97 -11.07
N LEU A 118 -0.13 -3.14 -11.20
CA LEU A 118 -0.51 -3.73 -12.48
C LEU A 118 -2.02 -3.49 -12.71
N PRO A 119 -2.44 -3.00 -13.89
CA PRO A 119 -3.85 -2.98 -14.21
C PRO A 119 -4.33 -4.41 -14.37
N VAL A 120 -5.41 -4.76 -13.69
CA VAL A 120 -6.06 -6.05 -13.80
C VAL A 120 -7.48 -5.85 -14.30
N GLU A 121 -7.92 -6.75 -15.17
CA GLU A 121 -9.31 -6.76 -15.60
C GLU A 121 -10.23 -6.97 -14.39
N ASN A 122 -11.42 -6.37 -14.45
CA ASN A 122 -12.46 -6.67 -13.47
C ASN A 122 -12.82 -8.16 -13.65
N ARG A 123 -12.40 -9.02 -12.71
CA ARG A 123 -12.97 -10.37 -12.58
C ARG A 123 -14.44 -10.27 -12.18
#